data_AF-A0A3Q1GFA7-F1
#
_entry.id   AF-A0A3Q1GFA7-F1
#
_cell.length_a   1.000
_cell.length_b   1.000
_cell.length_c   1.000
_cell.angle_alpha   90.00
_cell.angle_beta   90.00
_cell.angle_gamma   90.00
#
_symmetry.space_group_name_H-M   'P 1'
#
loop_
_entity.id
_entity.type
_entity.pdbx_description
1 polymer ?
#
loop_
_entity_poly.entity_id
_entity_poly.type
_entity_poly.pdbx_seq_one_letter_code
_entity_poly.pdbx_strand_id
1 'polypeptide(L)'
;MASWFNWNEPYYRTPRRDPSDVVTDTLMVEFGWQLKEAERLQKERENEYRRLKTGVDYSWLASTPRSSFSISTGERLGLEDLCSKVPPSCCGIVILKFREVMQANEPEAHEVPGLFRSVLLEALEHLKEEQEAQRLARQWNNKRAMSMSLINFRSRIKINPFGSTAGLTSPAAEGAGLSDLKTVSEDVEKGMDQDERQRVWSMPDFRYKGSGSSSTSKVV
;
A
#
# COMPACT_ATOMS: atom_id res chain seq x y z
N MET A 1 43.02 44.86 12.45
CA MET A 1 42.31 44.93 11.15
C MET A 1 41.51 43.65 11.03
N ALA A 2 40.20 43.79 10.92
CA ALA A 2 39.26 42.72 11.21
C ALA A 2 39.03 41.82 9.98
N SER A 3 39.13 40.51 10.19
CA SER A 3 38.85 39.46 9.21
C SER A 3 37.34 39.35 9.00
N TRP A 4 36.78 40.20 8.13
CA TRP A 4 35.34 40.29 7.83
C TRP A 4 34.95 39.52 6.56
N PHE A 5 35.87 38.78 5.97
CA PHE A 5 35.63 37.96 4.80
C PHE A 5 36.24 36.57 4.97
N ASN A 6 35.70 35.75 5.88
CA ASN A 6 35.89 34.31 5.79
C ASN A 6 34.71 33.70 5.02
N TRP A 7 34.69 33.89 3.70
CA TRP A 7 33.75 33.24 2.77
C TRP A 7 34.26 31.87 2.28
N ASN A 8 35.32 31.34 2.90
CA ASN A 8 35.88 30.02 2.62
C ASN A 8 35.70 29.07 3.81
N GLU A 9 34.58 29.16 4.53
CA GLU A 9 34.19 28.06 5.41
C GLU A 9 33.73 26.92 4.49
N PRO A 10 34.43 25.77 4.43
CA PRO A 10 33.90 24.63 3.70
C PRO A 10 32.55 24.33 4.33
N TYR A 11 31.47 24.47 3.56
CA TYR A 11 30.12 24.11 3.98
C TYR A 11 30.25 22.77 4.71
N TYR A 12 30.12 22.80 6.04
CA TYR A 12 30.12 21.59 6.84
C TYR A 12 28.98 20.78 6.25
N ARG A 13 29.32 19.77 5.45
CA ARG A 13 28.36 18.83 4.91
C ARG A 13 27.71 18.27 6.15
N THR A 14 26.45 18.64 6.40
CA THR A 14 25.71 18.21 7.57
C THR A 14 25.94 16.71 7.68
N PRO A 15 26.35 16.17 8.85
CA PRO A 15 26.60 14.76 9.01
C PRO A 15 25.44 13.99 8.37
N ARG A 16 25.76 12.98 7.54
CA ARG A 16 24.74 12.21 6.82
C ARG A 16 23.79 11.61 7.85
N ARG A 17 22.64 12.26 8.06
CA ARG A 17 21.62 11.81 9.01
C ARG A 17 21.05 10.49 8.54
N ASP A 18 20.73 9.62 9.50
CA ASP A 18 20.04 8.39 9.16
C ASP A 18 18.68 8.73 8.55
N PRO A 19 18.26 8.05 7.48
CA PRO A 19 16.95 8.33 6.88
C PRO A 19 15.79 8.13 7.87
N SER A 20 15.91 7.26 8.88
CA SER A 20 14.90 7.10 9.93
C SER A 20 14.82 8.30 10.86
N ASP A 21 15.96 8.93 11.18
CA ASP A 21 16.01 10.18 11.96
C ASP A 21 15.30 11.30 11.20
N VAL A 22 15.53 11.41 9.88
CA VAL A 22 14.89 12.42 9.04
C VAL A 22 13.37 12.21 9.00
N VAL A 23 12.90 10.96 8.92
CA VAL A 23 11.47 10.64 8.98
C VAL A 23 10.89 11.04 10.34
N THR A 24 11.59 10.70 11.42
CA THR A 24 11.18 11.04 12.78
C THR A 24 11.06 12.54 12.96
N ASP A 25 12.10 13.29 12.61
CA ASP A 25 12.10 14.76 12.66
C ASP A 25 10.94 15.35 11.85
N THR A 26 10.74 14.85 10.62
CA THR A 26 9.70 15.37 9.72
C THR A 26 8.30 15.13 10.29
N LEU A 27 8.03 13.92 10.74
CA LEU A 27 6.74 13.54 11.32
C LEU A 27 6.46 14.28 12.63
N MET A 28 7.48 14.45 13.47
CA MET A 28 7.35 15.21 14.73
C MET A 28 7.16 16.71 14.49
N VAL A 29 7.74 17.28 13.43
CA VAL A 29 7.48 18.66 13.01
C VAL A 29 6.04 18.83 12.52
N GLU A 30 5.56 17.92 11.68
CA GLU A 30 4.16 17.93 11.21
C GLU A 30 3.18 17.79 12.38
N PHE A 31 3.43 16.85 13.30
CA PHE A 31 2.67 16.71 14.54
C PHE A 31 2.65 18.01 15.35
N GLY A 32 3.81 18.64 15.57
CA GLY A 32 3.89 19.90 16.30
C GLY A 32 3.16 21.06 15.61
N TRP A 33 3.09 21.05 14.28
CA TRP A 33 2.30 22.03 13.52
C TRP A 33 0.80 21.80 13.73
N GLN A 34 0.32 20.56 13.57
CA GLN A 34 -1.10 20.20 13.74
C GLN A 34 -1.59 20.47 15.16
N LEU A 35 -0.75 20.20 16.16
CA LEU A 35 -1.08 20.46 17.56
C LEU A 35 -1.31 21.96 17.83
N LYS A 36 -0.41 22.81 17.34
CA LYS A 36 -0.53 24.27 17.47
C LYS A 36 -1.72 24.81 16.68
N GLU A 37 -2.00 24.22 15.53
CA GLU A 37 -3.12 24.63 14.70
C GLU A 37 -4.46 24.28 15.35
N ALA A 38 -4.57 23.10 15.97
CA ALA A 38 -5.74 22.72 16.77
C ALA A 38 -5.96 23.67 17.96
N GLU A 39 -4.89 24.02 18.70
CA GLU A 39 -4.96 25.03 19.77
C GLU A 39 -5.43 26.39 19.26
N ARG A 40 -4.92 26.83 18.11
CA ARG A 40 -5.30 28.10 17.48
C ARG A 40 -6.79 28.12 17.16
N LEU A 41 -7.30 27.09 16.48
CA LEU A 41 -8.71 26.95 16.11
C LEU A 41 -9.62 26.88 17.33
N GLN A 42 -9.21 26.14 18.36
CA GLN A 42 -9.96 26.06 19.62
C GLN A 42 -10.11 27.44 20.26
N LYS A 43 -9.02 28.20 20.33
CA LYS A 43 -9.03 29.56 20.88
C LYS A 43 -9.89 30.52 20.06
N GLU A 44 -9.90 30.39 18.74
CA GLU A 44 -10.77 31.19 17.87
C GLU A 44 -12.24 30.92 18.14
N ARG A 45 -12.64 29.64 18.27
CA ARG A 45 -14.01 29.29 18.66
C ARG A 45 -14.40 29.84 20.02
N GLU A 46 -13.52 29.74 21.03
CA GLU A 46 -13.78 30.27 22.36
C GLU A 46 -13.93 31.80 22.38
N ASN A 47 -13.08 32.50 21.62
CA ASN A 47 -13.16 33.95 21.50
C ASN A 47 -14.44 34.39 20.79
N GLU A 48 -14.82 33.69 19.71
CA GLU A 48 -16.07 33.94 19.01
C GLU A 48 -17.29 33.70 19.91
N TYR A 49 -17.31 32.58 20.64
CA TYR A 49 -18.35 32.29 21.61
C TYR A 49 -18.46 33.38 22.67
N ARG A 50 -17.32 33.85 23.20
CA ARG A 50 -17.28 34.96 24.16
C ARG A 50 -17.86 36.24 23.55
N ARG A 51 -17.45 36.61 22.33
CA ARG A 51 -17.94 37.79 21.60
C ARG A 51 -19.45 37.73 21.41
N LEU A 52 -19.99 36.58 21.02
CA LEU A 52 -21.44 36.38 20.87
C LEU A 52 -22.18 36.55 22.20
N LYS A 53 -21.60 36.09 23.31
CA LYS A 53 -22.19 36.21 24.64
C LYS A 53 -22.13 37.62 25.22
N THR A 54 -21.03 38.34 24.99
CA THR A 54 -20.80 39.70 25.54
C THR A 54 -21.29 40.80 24.62
N GLY A 55 -21.54 40.52 23.33
CA GLY A 55 -21.93 41.49 22.32
C GLY A 55 -20.83 42.47 21.89
N VAL A 56 -19.64 42.37 22.50
CA VAL A 56 -18.50 43.27 22.29
C VAL A 56 -17.21 42.45 22.29
N ASP A 57 -16.28 42.80 21.40
CA ASP A 57 -14.98 42.15 21.28
C ASP A 57 -13.91 42.83 22.16
N TYR A 58 -13.57 42.17 23.26
CA TYR A 58 -12.48 42.56 24.17
C TYR A 58 -11.24 41.67 24.03
N SER A 59 -11.12 40.90 22.93
CA SER A 59 -10.00 39.97 22.73
C SER A 59 -8.62 40.65 22.78
N TRP A 60 -8.53 41.92 22.38
CA TRP A 60 -7.31 42.73 22.49
C TRP A 60 -6.95 43.15 23.93
N LEU A 61 -7.92 43.16 24.85
CA LEU A 61 -7.70 43.37 26.29
C LEU A 61 -7.39 42.06 27.01
N ALA A 62 -7.71 40.91 26.41
CA ALA A 62 -7.43 39.62 27.01
C ALA A 62 -5.94 39.31 26.92
N SER A 63 -5.28 39.15 28.07
CA SER A 63 -3.92 38.61 28.11
C SER A 63 -3.91 37.22 27.46
N THR A 64 -2.97 36.96 26.56
CA THR A 64 -2.73 35.62 26.03
C THR A 64 -2.55 34.66 27.21
N PRO A 65 -3.40 33.62 27.36
CA PRO A 65 -3.22 32.62 28.39
C PRO A 65 -1.82 32.02 28.24
N ARG A 66 -1.08 31.91 29.35
CA ARG A 66 0.31 31.39 29.34
C ARG A 66 0.39 29.87 29.16
N SER A 67 -0.76 29.19 29.16
CA SER A 67 -0.85 27.74 29.06
C SER A 67 -1.10 27.34 27.61
N SER A 68 -0.04 27.12 26.84
CA SER A 68 -0.10 26.30 25.61
C SER A 68 -0.16 24.83 26.01
N PHE A 69 -0.94 24.02 25.32
CA PHE A 69 -0.96 22.58 25.60
C PHE A 69 0.41 21.99 25.21
N SER A 70 0.90 21.06 26.03
CA SER A 70 2.19 20.41 25.80
C SER A 70 2.09 18.95 26.19
N ILE A 71 2.50 18.07 25.29
CA ILE A 71 2.56 16.63 25.57
C ILE A 71 3.61 16.32 26.62
N SER A 72 3.39 15.25 27.39
CA SER A 72 4.38 14.77 28.34
C SER A 72 5.62 14.24 27.62
N THR A 73 6.78 14.26 28.30
CA THR A 73 8.02 13.71 27.74
C THR A 73 7.88 12.23 27.38
N GLY A 74 7.13 11.45 28.17
CA GLY A 74 6.89 10.03 27.89
C GLY A 74 6.07 9.79 26.63
N GLU A 75 5.01 10.57 26.42
CA GLU A 75 4.23 10.50 25.18
C GLU A 75 5.06 10.89 23.97
N ARG A 76 5.85 11.96 24.08
CA ARG A 76 6.74 12.39 23.01
C ARG A 76 7.72 11.30 22.59
N LEU A 77 8.41 10.69 23.56
CA LEU A 77 9.34 9.59 23.30
C LEU A 77 8.62 8.38 22.67
N GLY A 78 7.40 8.08 23.10
CA GLY A 78 6.60 7.00 22.52
C GLY A 78 6.18 7.27 21.07
N LEU A 79 5.91 8.53 20.71
CA LEU A 79 5.64 8.92 19.32
C LEU A 79 6.91 8.88 18.47
N GLU A 80 8.04 9.36 18.99
CA GLU A 80 9.35 9.28 18.32
C GLU A 80 9.76 7.83 18.03
N ASP A 81 9.53 6.91 18.96
CA ASP A 81 9.76 5.46 18.75
C ASP A 81 8.88 4.87 17.63
N LEU A 82 7.64 5.33 17.49
CA LEU A 82 6.77 4.90 16.39
C LEU A 82 7.21 5.50 15.05
N CYS A 83 7.55 6.78 15.02
CA CYS A 83 8.03 7.46 13.83
C CYS A 83 9.32 6.83 13.28
N SER A 84 10.24 6.41 14.15
CA SER A 84 11.50 5.77 13.71
C SER A 84 11.31 4.43 12.98
N LYS A 85 10.16 3.77 13.18
CA LYS A 85 9.79 2.52 12.51
C LYS A 85 9.17 2.73 11.13
N VAL A 86 8.78 3.96 10.79
CA VAL A 86 8.17 4.28 9.50
C VAL A 86 9.25 4.32 8.40
N PRO A 87 9.10 3.56 7.31
CA PRO A 87 10.05 3.65 6.20
C PRO A 87 10.00 5.02 5.51
N PRO A 88 11.15 5.51 4.99
CA PRO A 88 11.20 6.79 4.29
C PRO A 88 10.23 6.91 3.10
N SER A 89 9.96 5.81 2.40
CA SER A 89 9.00 5.75 1.29
C SER A 89 7.55 5.98 1.72
N CYS A 90 7.22 5.71 2.99
CA CYS A 90 5.86 5.77 3.52
C CYS A 90 5.57 7.08 4.27
N CYS A 91 6.60 7.86 4.63
CA CYS A 91 6.48 9.10 5.38
C CYS A 91 5.42 10.07 4.79
N GLY A 92 5.43 10.26 3.47
CA GLY A 92 4.45 11.14 2.80
C GLY A 92 3.01 10.66 2.94
N ILE A 93 2.77 9.34 2.91
CA ILE A 93 1.43 8.76 3.08
C ILE A 93 0.92 9.00 4.51
N VAL A 94 1.79 8.82 5.51
CA VAL A 94 1.47 9.10 6.92
C VAL A 94 1.06 10.56 7.11
N ILE A 95 1.81 11.50 6.54
CA ILE A 95 1.49 12.95 6.64
C ILE A 95 0.12 13.25 6.01
N LEU A 96 -0.15 12.70 4.82
CA LEU A 96 -1.44 12.92 4.15
C LEU A 96 -2.60 12.33 4.95
N LYS A 97 -2.45 11.11 5.47
CA LYS A 97 -3.47 10.47 6.31
C LYS A 97 -3.71 11.22 7.60
N PHE A 98 -2.65 11.69 8.25
CA PHE A 98 -2.79 12.47 9.46
C PHE A 98 -3.56 13.78 9.19
N ARG A 99 -3.24 14.50 8.11
CA ARG A 99 -3.97 15.70 7.70
C ARG A 99 -5.45 15.42 7.38
N GLU A 100 -5.73 14.32 6.70
CA GLU A 100 -7.10 13.86 6.41
C GLU A 100 -7.89 13.65 7.71
N VAL A 101 -7.29 12.95 8.69
CA VAL A 101 -7.90 12.72 10.01
C VAL A 101 -8.10 14.01 10.80
N MET A 102 -7.14 14.95 10.75
CA MET A 102 -7.26 16.26 11.41
C MET A 102 -8.41 17.08 10.82
N GLN A 103 -8.55 17.08 9.48
CA GLN A 103 -9.61 17.80 8.80
C GLN A 103 -10.99 17.19 9.02
N ALA A 104 -11.08 15.85 9.09
CA ALA A 104 -12.36 15.16 9.26
C ALA A 104 -12.94 15.29 10.68
N ASN A 105 -12.08 15.30 11.70
CA ASN A 105 -12.52 15.26 13.10
C ASN A 105 -12.53 16.63 13.79
N GLU A 106 -11.78 17.62 13.29
CA GLU A 106 -11.54 18.91 13.96
C GLU A 106 -11.23 18.75 15.47
N PRO A 107 -10.20 17.96 15.83
CA PRO A 107 -9.97 17.54 17.20
C PRO A 107 -9.49 18.67 18.11
N GLU A 108 -9.69 18.51 19.42
CA GLU A 108 -9.06 19.36 20.41
C GLU A 108 -7.56 19.06 20.55
N ALA A 109 -6.79 20.02 21.07
CA ALA A 109 -5.33 19.90 21.19
C ALA A 109 -4.89 18.63 21.96
N HIS A 110 -5.66 18.22 22.97
CA HIS A 110 -5.34 17.05 23.79
C HIS A 110 -5.60 15.71 23.08
N GLU A 111 -6.40 15.68 22.02
CA GLU A 111 -6.75 14.48 21.26
C GLU A 111 -5.76 14.21 20.10
N VAL A 112 -5.10 15.27 19.61
CA VAL A 112 -4.12 15.20 18.51
C VAL A 112 -3.04 14.13 18.71
N PRO A 113 -2.41 13.98 19.90
CA PRO A 113 -1.40 12.94 20.12
C PRO A 113 -1.96 11.52 19.96
N GLY A 114 -3.21 11.30 20.39
CA GLY A 114 -3.90 10.03 20.25
C GLY A 114 -4.18 9.67 18.79
N LEU A 115 -4.67 10.64 18.01
CA LEU A 115 -4.93 10.48 16.57
C LEU A 115 -3.64 10.27 15.79
N PHE A 116 -2.58 11.00 16.13
CA PHE A 116 -1.29 10.81 15.50
C PHE A 116 -0.73 9.40 15.76
N ARG A 117 -0.84 8.93 17.01
CA ARG A 117 -0.46 7.56 17.38
C ARG A 117 -1.26 6.52 16.60
N SER A 118 -2.59 6.69 16.45
CA SER A 118 -3.42 5.72 15.72
C SER A 118 -3.04 5.65 14.24
N VAL A 119 -2.82 6.80 13.59
CA VAL A 119 -2.38 6.87 12.19
C VAL A 119 -1.01 6.19 12.00
N LEU A 120 -0.08 6.40 12.92
CA LEU A 120 1.23 5.71 12.88
C LEU A 120 1.09 4.20 12.99
N LEU A 121 0.27 3.72 13.92
CA LEU A 121 0.04 2.28 14.12
C LEU A 121 -0.64 1.65 12.91
N GLU A 122 -1.67 2.29 12.36
CA GLU A 122 -2.37 1.85 11.15
C GLU A 122 -1.42 1.76 9.95
N ALA A 123 -0.58 2.78 9.74
CA ALA A 123 0.39 2.79 8.66
C ALA A 123 1.43 1.66 8.79
N LEU A 124 1.88 1.37 10.01
CA LEU A 124 2.82 0.28 10.28
C LEU A 124 2.18 -1.10 10.11
N GLU A 125 0.90 -1.24 10.46
CA GLU A 125 0.12 -2.46 10.23
C GLU A 125 -0.06 -2.71 8.73
N HIS A 126 -0.52 -1.71 7.98
CA HIS A 126 -0.69 -1.81 6.53
C HIS A 126 0.62 -2.16 5.81
N LEU A 127 1.74 -1.58 6.24
CA LEU A 127 3.05 -1.91 5.70
C LEU A 127 3.42 -3.38 5.92
N LYS A 128 3.11 -3.93 7.09
CA LYS A 128 3.36 -5.34 7.42
C LYS A 128 2.52 -6.25 6.52
N GLU A 129 1.25 -5.92 6.34
CA GLU A 129 0.35 -6.65 5.43
C GLU A 129 0.84 -6.63 3.98
N GLU A 130 1.26 -5.47 3.48
CA GLU A 130 1.86 -5.33 2.15
C GLU A 130 3.12 -6.17 2.00
N GLN A 131 3.98 -6.21 3.03
CA GLN A 131 5.20 -7.01 3.01
C GLN A 131 4.89 -8.52 2.93
N GLU A 132 3.90 -8.99 3.68
CA GLU A 132 3.43 -10.38 3.65
C GLU A 132 2.81 -10.72 2.28
N ALA A 133 1.97 -9.85 1.74
CA ALA A 133 1.40 -10.00 0.41
C ALA A 133 2.48 -10.07 -0.68
N GLN A 134 3.50 -9.20 -0.59
CA GLN A 134 4.65 -9.24 -1.51
C GLN A 134 5.46 -10.53 -1.37
N ARG A 135 5.66 -11.02 -0.15
CA ARG A 135 6.36 -12.29 0.10
C ARG A 135 5.62 -13.46 -0.57
N LEU A 136 4.30 -13.54 -0.40
CA LEU A 136 3.46 -14.56 -1.02
C LEU A 136 3.47 -14.44 -2.55
N ALA A 137 3.37 -13.21 -3.08
CA ALA A 137 3.44 -12.95 -4.52
C ALA A 137 4.78 -13.40 -5.12
N ARG A 138 5.91 -13.15 -4.44
CA ARG A 138 7.23 -13.62 -4.86
C ARG A 138 7.31 -15.15 -4.88
N GLN A 139 6.77 -15.83 -3.87
CA GLN A 139 6.73 -17.30 -3.85
C GLN A 139 5.91 -17.86 -5.02
N TRP A 140 4.75 -17.25 -5.31
CA TRP A 140 3.90 -17.66 -6.43
C TRP A 140 4.58 -17.40 -7.79
N ASN A 141 5.25 -16.26 -7.95
CA ASN A 141 5.95 -15.92 -9.18
C ASN A 141 7.18 -16.81 -9.40
N ASN A 142 7.94 -17.14 -8.34
CA ASN A 142 9.12 -18.00 -8.44
C ASN A 142 8.73 -19.43 -8.84
N LYS A 143 7.62 -19.96 -8.32
CA LYS A 143 7.07 -21.26 -8.75
C LYS A 143 6.73 -21.26 -10.25
N ARG A 144 6.12 -20.20 -10.78
CA ARG A 144 5.86 -20.05 -12.23
C ARG A 144 7.12 -19.88 -13.07
N ALA A 145 8.10 -19.12 -12.58
CA ALA A 145 9.37 -18.92 -13.27
C ALA A 145 10.17 -20.23 -13.38
N MET A 146 10.18 -21.07 -12.34
CA MET A 146 10.81 -22.40 -12.38
C MET A 146 10.10 -23.35 -13.36
N SER A 147 8.78 -23.30 -13.44
CA SER A 147 8.01 -24.05 -14.45
C SER A 147 8.31 -23.58 -15.88
N MET A 148 8.62 -22.29 -16.07
CA MET A 148 8.96 -21.70 -17.37
C MET A 148 10.45 -21.84 -17.75
N SER A 149 11.37 -21.95 -16.78
CA SER A 149 12.80 -22.13 -17.09
C SER A 149 13.13 -23.55 -17.54
N LEU A 150 12.35 -24.54 -17.12
CA LEU A 150 12.50 -25.95 -17.55
C LEU A 150 11.97 -26.22 -18.96
N ILE A 151 11.00 -25.43 -19.46
CA ILE A 151 10.55 -25.55 -20.87
C ILE A 151 11.58 -24.98 -21.85
N ASN A 152 12.26 -23.89 -21.49
CA ASN A 152 13.24 -23.24 -22.36
C ASN A 152 14.54 -24.04 -22.51
N PHE A 153 14.87 -24.92 -21.55
CA PHE A 153 16.08 -25.76 -21.62
C PHE A 153 15.87 -27.11 -22.33
N ARG A 154 14.63 -27.53 -22.67
CA ARG A 154 14.38 -28.81 -23.35
C ARG A 154 13.34 -28.81 -24.48
N SER A 155 12.73 -27.70 -24.86
CA SER A 155 11.77 -27.72 -25.98
C SER A 155 12.46 -27.56 -27.35
N ARG A 156 13.10 -28.62 -27.84
CA ARG A 156 13.27 -28.86 -29.30
C ARG A 156 12.10 -29.69 -29.88
N ILE A 157 10.93 -29.59 -29.27
CA ILE A 157 9.72 -30.25 -29.75
C ILE A 157 9.05 -29.29 -30.73
N LYS A 158 9.29 -29.51 -32.02
CA LYS A 158 8.55 -28.88 -33.12
C LYS A 158 7.13 -29.44 -33.12
N ILE A 159 6.18 -28.74 -32.51
CA ILE A 159 4.76 -29.07 -32.64
C ILE A 159 4.27 -28.41 -33.94
N ASN A 160 4.16 -29.20 -35.00
CA ASN A 160 3.57 -28.73 -36.26
C ASN A 160 2.05 -28.97 -36.18
N PRO A 161 1.20 -27.93 -36.14
CA PRO A 161 -0.24 -28.08 -35.93
C PRO A 161 -0.97 -28.77 -37.10
N PHE A 162 -0.30 -29.02 -38.23
CA PHE A 162 -0.87 -29.69 -39.40
C PHE A 162 0.01 -30.79 -40.01
N GLY A 163 1.02 -31.30 -39.31
CA GLY A 163 2.02 -32.18 -39.92
C GLY A 163 2.30 -33.46 -39.15
N SER A 164 1.43 -34.47 -39.27
CA SER A 164 1.79 -35.89 -39.11
C SER A 164 0.69 -36.80 -39.66
N THR A 165 0.60 -36.91 -40.99
CA THR A 165 -0.07 -38.04 -41.66
C THR A 165 0.79 -38.62 -42.80
N ALA A 166 2.09 -38.29 -42.87
CA ALA A 166 2.97 -38.66 -43.97
C ALA A 166 4.08 -39.65 -43.57
N GLY A 167 3.88 -40.43 -42.50
CA GLY A 167 4.86 -41.41 -41.99
C GLY A 167 4.41 -42.88 -42.08
N LEU A 168 3.25 -43.17 -42.66
CA LEU A 168 2.67 -44.52 -42.70
C LEU A 168 2.59 -45.09 -44.13
N THR A 169 3.54 -44.79 -45.01
CA THR A 169 3.75 -45.62 -46.21
C THR A 169 5.22 -45.55 -46.64
N SER A 170 6.06 -46.43 -46.10
CA SER A 170 7.09 -47.16 -46.87
C SER A 170 7.93 -48.06 -45.96
N PRO A 171 8.36 -49.23 -46.46
CA PRO A 171 9.02 -50.26 -45.67
C PRO A 171 10.53 -50.00 -45.49
N ALA A 172 11.06 -50.57 -44.41
CA ALA A 172 12.47 -50.91 -44.19
C ALA A 172 13.50 -49.77 -44.22
N ALA A 173 13.86 -49.29 -43.02
CA ALA A 173 15.26 -49.00 -42.71
C ALA A 173 15.48 -49.11 -41.20
N GLU A 174 16.59 -49.75 -40.86
CA GLU A 174 17.00 -50.25 -39.56
C GLU A 174 17.16 -49.16 -38.48
N GLY A 175 16.94 -49.58 -37.23
CA GLY A 175 17.85 -49.26 -36.14
C GLY A 175 17.83 -47.86 -35.57
N ALA A 176 16.81 -47.54 -34.76
CA ALA A 176 16.98 -46.72 -33.55
C ALA A 176 15.73 -46.86 -32.68
N GLY A 177 15.92 -47.39 -31.47
CA GLY A 177 14.85 -47.66 -30.52
C GLY A 177 13.98 -46.45 -30.22
N LEU A 178 12.71 -46.53 -30.59
CA LEU A 178 11.63 -45.76 -29.97
C LEU A 178 11.27 -46.50 -28.68
N SER A 179 12.04 -46.24 -27.62
CA SER A 179 11.66 -46.65 -26.28
C SER A 179 10.36 -45.93 -25.90
N ASP A 180 9.35 -46.74 -25.56
CA ASP A 180 8.04 -46.38 -25.03
C ASP A 180 8.03 -45.07 -24.24
N LEU A 181 7.28 -44.07 -24.72
CA LEU A 181 6.76 -43.03 -23.85
C LEU A 181 5.68 -43.65 -22.97
N LYS A 182 6.08 -44.12 -21.78
CA LYS A 182 5.15 -44.53 -20.73
C LYS A 182 4.44 -43.27 -20.19
N THR A 183 3.31 -42.92 -20.79
CA THR A 183 2.45 -41.86 -20.31
C THR A 183 1.80 -42.33 -19.01
N VAL A 184 1.79 -41.45 -18.00
CA VAL A 184 1.10 -41.66 -16.70
C VAL A 184 -0.41 -41.51 -16.92
N SER A 185 -1.00 -42.35 -17.77
CA SER A 185 -2.44 -42.39 -18.04
C SER A 185 -3.02 -43.80 -18.04
N GLU A 186 -2.20 -44.82 -17.77
CA GLU A 186 -2.60 -46.22 -17.88
C GLU A 186 -2.86 -46.92 -16.53
N ASP A 187 -3.19 -46.16 -15.46
CA ASP A 187 -3.53 -46.78 -14.17
C ASP A 187 -4.70 -46.08 -13.47
N VAL A 188 -5.86 -46.08 -14.14
CA VAL A 188 -7.15 -45.68 -13.54
C VAL A 188 -8.31 -46.62 -13.92
N GLU A 189 -8.04 -47.89 -14.23
CA GLU A 189 -9.08 -48.92 -14.35
C GLU A 189 -8.94 -49.99 -13.25
N LYS A 190 -8.97 -49.55 -11.98
CA LYS A 190 -9.41 -50.44 -10.90
C LYS A 190 -9.90 -49.66 -9.68
N GLY A 191 -11.20 -49.44 -9.61
CA GLY A 191 -11.85 -48.90 -8.42
C GLY A 191 -13.10 -48.10 -8.75
N MET A 192 -14.15 -48.77 -9.24
CA MET A 192 -15.50 -48.31 -8.96
C MET A 192 -15.67 -48.33 -7.44
N ASP A 193 -15.76 -47.16 -6.83
CA ASP A 193 -16.81 -46.77 -5.89
C ASP A 193 -16.40 -45.51 -5.11
N GLN A 194 -17.35 -44.57 -5.06
CA GLN A 194 -17.49 -43.49 -4.08
C GLN A 194 -17.04 -42.05 -4.47
N ASP A 195 -18.09 -41.27 -4.77
CA ASP A 195 -18.33 -39.85 -4.55
C ASP A 195 -17.67 -38.74 -5.40
N GLU A 196 -18.58 -38.11 -6.16
CA GLU A 196 -18.58 -36.78 -6.75
C GLU A 196 -17.64 -35.74 -6.14
N ARG A 197 -16.64 -35.29 -6.93
CA ARG A 197 -16.22 -33.88 -6.95
C ARG A 197 -15.81 -33.47 -8.36
N GLN A 198 -16.79 -33.19 -9.20
CA GLN A 198 -16.58 -32.48 -10.47
C GLN A 198 -15.94 -31.11 -10.20
N ARG A 199 -14.63 -31.00 -10.44
CA ARG A 199 -13.89 -29.73 -10.38
C ARG A 199 -14.05 -29.01 -11.72
N VAL A 200 -15.21 -28.40 -11.96
CA VAL A 200 -15.45 -27.53 -13.12
C VAL A 200 -15.02 -26.12 -12.77
N TRP A 201 -13.98 -25.60 -13.42
CA TRP A 201 -13.70 -24.18 -13.45
C TRP A 201 -14.64 -23.54 -14.47
N SER A 202 -15.76 -22.99 -14.02
CA SER A 202 -16.67 -22.25 -14.90
C SER A 202 -16.04 -20.90 -15.26
N MET A 203 -15.98 -20.58 -16.55
CA MET A 203 -15.71 -19.21 -17.02
C MET A 203 -16.84 -18.27 -16.56
N PRO A 204 -16.53 -17.04 -16.09
CA PRO A 204 -17.56 -16.07 -15.78
C PRO A 204 -18.19 -15.49 -17.05
N ASP A 205 -19.52 -15.57 -17.15
CA ASP A 205 -20.30 -14.97 -18.24
C ASP A 205 -20.42 -13.45 -18.07
N PHE A 206 -19.80 -12.68 -18.96
CA PHE A 206 -20.07 -11.25 -19.10
C PHE A 206 -21.28 -11.04 -20.01
N ARG A 207 -22.47 -10.84 -19.44
CA ARG A 207 -23.62 -10.35 -20.21
C ARG A 207 -23.48 -8.85 -20.45
N TYR A 208 -23.16 -8.49 -21.69
CA TYR A 208 -23.32 -7.12 -22.19
C TYR A 208 -24.83 -6.86 -22.40
N LYS A 209 -25.47 -6.09 -21.52
CA LYS A 209 -26.82 -5.57 -21.81
C LYS A 209 -26.67 -4.37 -22.74
N GLY A 210 -26.81 -4.62 -24.04
CA GLY A 210 -27.01 -3.59 -25.04
C GLY A 210 -28.29 -2.81 -24.75
N SER A 211 -28.15 -1.52 -24.53
CA SER A 211 -29.22 -0.54 -24.62
C SER A 211 -29.67 -0.45 -26.08
N GLY A 212 -30.75 -1.15 -26.43
CA GLY A 212 -31.41 -1.06 -27.72
C GLY A 212 -32.76 -0.37 -27.56
N SER A 213 -32.84 0.87 -28.02
CA SER A 213 -34.03 1.68 -28.22
C SER A 213 -34.92 1.17 -29.37
N SER A 214 -36.25 1.12 -29.20
CA SER A 214 -37.21 1.41 -30.28
C SER A 214 -38.66 1.58 -29.78
N SER A 215 -39.10 2.84 -29.80
CA SER A 215 -40.36 3.37 -30.38
C SER A 215 -41.63 2.51 -30.58
N THR A 216 -42.75 3.12 -30.16
CA THR A 216 -44.08 3.28 -30.82
C THR A 216 -45.13 2.16 -30.78
N SER A 217 -46.27 2.41 -30.11
CA SER A 217 -47.60 2.74 -30.74
C SER A 217 -48.82 2.51 -29.82
N LYS A 218 -49.55 3.60 -29.51
CA LYS A 218 -50.99 3.90 -29.71
C LYS A 218 -52.13 2.92 -29.27
N VAL A 219 -53.26 3.56 -28.88
CA VAL A 219 -54.68 3.10 -28.72
C VAL A 219 -54.98 2.44 -27.36
N VAL A 220 -55.93 2.85 -26.51
CA VAL A 220 -57.28 3.48 -26.63
C VAL A 220 -57.38 4.77 -25.81
#